data_AF-A0A3D2S7I3-F1
#
_entry.id   AF-A0A3D2S7I3-F1
#
_cell.length_a   1.000
_cell.length_b   1.000
_cell.length_c   1.000
_cell.angle_alpha   90.00
_cell.angle_beta   90.00
_cell.angle_gamma   90.00
#
_symmetry.space_group_name_H-M   'P 1'
#
loop_
_entity.id
_entity.type
_entity.pdbx_description
1 polymer ?
#
loop_
_entity_poly.entity_id
_entity_poly.type
_entity_poly.pdbx_seq_one_letter_code
_entity_poly.pdbx_strand_id
1 'polypeptide(L)'
;MSILYLFLALLPLFTSNDDPDQRGSINAVIGYASASDLSEDAYARLSEQEKIRRHLLYVLEELRNAPDTYAPDLSASRASMISLLEEYVSLGAFPVNEKYPGRRPCFIDDYGNICAVGYLVQQTAGEQVAREIDQQHRYDYIAD
;
A
#
# COMPACT_ATOMS: atom_id res chain seq x y z
N MET A 1 -45.01 -31.92 21.52
CA MET A 1 -45.20 -31.62 20.08
C MET A 1 -45.04 -30.11 19.89
N SER A 2 -43.84 -29.68 19.49
CA SER A 2 -43.50 -28.28 19.19
C SER A 2 -42.31 -28.24 18.22
N ILE A 3 -42.61 -27.78 17.00
CA ILE A 3 -41.90 -27.00 15.96
C ILE A 3 -40.35 -26.81 16.03
N LEU A 4 -39.73 -26.83 14.82
CA LEU A 4 -38.41 -26.27 14.40
C LEU A 4 -37.16 -27.08 14.83
N TYR A 5 -36.19 -27.44 13.97
CA TYR A 5 -35.41 -26.58 13.09
C TYR A 5 -34.92 -27.28 11.80
N LEU A 6 -35.16 -26.59 10.70
CA LEU A 6 -34.37 -26.53 9.47
C LEU A 6 -32.93 -26.10 9.79
N PHE A 7 -31.91 -26.65 9.11
CA PHE A 7 -30.65 -26.01 8.66
C PHE A 7 -29.59 -27.09 8.39
N LEU A 8 -29.67 -27.71 7.21
CA LEU A 8 -28.53 -28.42 6.65
C LEU A 8 -27.56 -27.34 6.15
N ALA A 9 -26.37 -27.30 6.75
CA ALA A 9 -25.36 -26.28 6.52
C ALA A 9 -24.94 -26.21 5.04
N LEU A 10 -25.35 -25.14 4.34
CA LEU A 10 -24.56 -24.57 3.26
C LEU A 10 -23.37 -23.88 3.92
N LEU A 11 -22.27 -24.62 4.09
CA LEU A 11 -20.95 -23.99 4.21
C LEU A 11 -20.69 -23.31 2.85
N PRO A 12 -20.56 -21.98 2.78
CA PRO A 12 -19.94 -21.40 1.62
C PRO A 12 -18.50 -21.90 1.63
N LEU A 13 -18.14 -22.65 0.59
CA LEU A 13 -16.76 -22.76 0.15
C LEU A 13 -16.30 -21.32 -0.13
N PHE A 14 -15.69 -20.67 0.86
CA PHE A 14 -14.88 -19.49 0.61
C PHE A 14 -13.66 -19.98 -0.16
N THR A 15 -13.81 -20.06 -1.48
CA THR A 15 -12.66 -20.01 -2.37
C THR A 15 -12.09 -18.61 -2.23
N SER A 16 -10.90 -18.47 -1.64
CA SER A 16 -10.08 -17.29 -1.94
C SER A 16 -10.00 -17.22 -3.45
N ASN A 17 -10.59 -16.17 -4.00
CA ASN A 17 -10.45 -15.87 -5.42
C ASN A 17 -9.05 -15.25 -5.54
N ASP A 18 -8.01 -16.09 -5.47
CA ASP A 18 -6.67 -15.68 -5.89
C ASP A 18 -6.75 -15.51 -7.41
N ASP A 19 -7.17 -14.32 -7.84
CA ASP A 19 -7.19 -13.97 -9.25
C ASP A 19 -5.73 -13.94 -9.74
N PRO A 20 -5.32 -14.87 -10.64
CA PRO A 20 -3.96 -14.90 -11.15
C PRO A 20 -3.56 -13.60 -11.86
N ASP A 21 -4.54 -12.75 -12.21
CA ASP A 21 -4.36 -11.47 -12.89
C ASP A 21 -3.64 -10.42 -12.03
N GLN A 22 -3.63 -10.55 -10.69
CA GLN A 22 -3.02 -9.54 -9.82
C GLN A 22 -1.50 -9.66 -9.62
N ARG A 23 -0.83 -10.64 -10.24
CA ARG A 23 0.59 -10.94 -10.00
C ARG A 23 1.56 -9.82 -10.42
N GLY A 24 1.08 -8.76 -11.09
CA GLY A 24 1.90 -7.63 -11.52
C GLY A 24 1.59 -6.29 -10.84
N SER A 25 0.50 -6.15 -10.09
CA SER A 25 0.12 -4.87 -9.49
C SER A 25 1.02 -4.48 -8.31
N ILE A 26 0.99 -3.20 -7.93
CA ILE A 26 1.65 -2.72 -6.70
C ILE A 26 0.89 -3.18 -5.44
N ASN A 27 -0.44 -3.19 -5.52
CA ASN A 27 -1.35 -3.48 -4.41
C ASN A 27 -2.44 -4.45 -4.92
N ALA A 28 -2.82 -5.43 -4.10
CA ALA A 28 -3.76 -6.47 -4.51
C ALA A 28 -5.23 -6.00 -4.38
N VAL A 29 -5.53 -5.10 -3.44
CA VAL A 29 -6.90 -4.53 -3.28
C VAL A 29 -7.34 -3.77 -4.53
N ILE A 30 -6.49 -2.85 -5.03
CA ILE A 30 -6.87 -1.98 -6.14
C ILE A 30 -6.38 -2.49 -7.51
N GLY A 31 -5.61 -3.58 -7.54
CA GLY A 31 -5.07 -4.17 -8.76
C GLY A 31 -4.39 -3.13 -9.67
N TYR A 32 -4.84 -3.04 -10.92
CA TYR A 32 -4.33 -2.11 -11.93
C TYR A 32 -5.04 -0.75 -11.98
N ALA A 33 -5.88 -0.40 -10.99
CA ALA A 33 -6.62 0.87 -11.01
C ALA A 33 -5.69 2.10 -11.19
N SER A 34 -4.51 2.07 -10.57
CA SER A 34 -3.47 3.11 -10.71
C SER A 34 -2.77 3.15 -12.08
N ALA A 35 -3.20 2.32 -13.03
CA ALA A 35 -2.67 2.21 -14.39
C ALA A 35 -3.78 2.03 -15.43
N SER A 36 -5.00 2.49 -15.13
CA SER A 36 -6.17 2.37 -16.00
C SER A 36 -6.01 3.04 -17.38
N ASP A 37 -5.05 3.95 -17.52
CA ASP A 37 -4.65 4.62 -18.75
C ASP A 37 -3.65 3.83 -19.63
N LEU A 38 -3.17 2.68 -19.15
CA LEU A 38 -2.21 1.83 -19.87
C LEU A 38 -2.79 0.45 -20.18
N SER A 39 -2.32 -0.15 -21.28
CA SER A 39 -2.48 -1.60 -21.46
C SER A 39 -1.60 -2.37 -20.47
N GLU A 40 -1.98 -3.60 -20.15
CA GLU A 40 -1.19 -4.49 -19.29
C GLU A 40 0.25 -4.67 -19.79
N ASP A 41 0.44 -4.87 -21.11
CA ASP A 41 1.77 -4.96 -21.72
C ASP A 41 2.60 -3.68 -21.53
N ALA A 42 1.96 -2.51 -21.61
CA ALA A 42 2.64 -1.24 -21.37
C ALA A 42 3.02 -1.10 -19.89
N TYR A 43 2.11 -1.47 -18.98
CA TYR A 43 2.37 -1.44 -17.55
C TYR A 43 3.46 -2.44 -17.13
N ALA A 44 3.46 -3.65 -17.68
CA ALA A 44 4.45 -4.69 -17.39
C ALA A 44 5.88 -4.25 -17.75
N ARG A 45 6.04 -3.41 -18.77
CA ARG A 45 7.33 -2.84 -19.21
C ARG A 45 7.84 -1.69 -18.35
N LEU A 46 7.02 -1.12 -17.47
CA LEU A 46 7.47 -0.07 -16.55
C LEU A 46 8.50 -0.64 -15.56
N SER A 47 9.45 0.20 -15.17
CA SER A 47 10.32 -0.11 -14.03
C SER A 47 9.50 -0.17 -12.74
N GLU A 48 10.03 -0.88 -11.75
CA GLU A 48 9.41 -0.98 -10.42
C GLU A 48 9.24 0.39 -9.77
N GLN A 49 10.22 1.28 -9.94
CA GLN A 49 10.18 2.67 -9.48
C GLN A 49 9.03 3.46 -10.12
N GLU A 50 8.81 3.29 -11.44
CA GLU A 50 7.69 3.93 -12.14
C GLU A 50 6.33 3.39 -11.71
N LYS A 51 6.22 2.08 -11.50
CA LYS A 51 4.97 1.46 -11.00
C LYS A 51 4.62 2.01 -9.61
N ILE A 52 5.60 2.09 -8.70
CA ILE A 52 5.42 2.65 -7.36
C ILE A 52 5.03 4.13 -7.44
N ARG A 53 5.73 4.93 -8.26
CA ARG A 53 5.40 6.36 -8.44
C ARG A 53 3.95 6.54 -8.89
N ARG A 54 3.54 5.80 -9.93
CA ARG A 54 2.17 5.88 -10.46
C ARG A 54 1.14 5.46 -9.43
N HIS A 55 1.39 4.38 -8.70
CA HIS A 55 0.53 3.96 -7.61
C HIS A 55 0.36 5.03 -6.53
N LEU A 56 1.46 5.64 -6.08
CA LEU A 56 1.39 6.69 -5.05
C LEU A 56 0.73 7.98 -5.53
N LEU A 57 0.90 8.35 -6.81
CA LEU A 57 0.18 9.48 -7.41
C LEU A 57 -1.33 9.22 -7.45
N TYR A 58 -1.74 8.01 -7.82
CA TYR A 58 -3.14 7.59 -7.75
C TYR A 58 -3.68 7.67 -6.31
N VAL A 59 -2.94 7.14 -5.32
CA VAL A 59 -3.32 7.22 -3.91
C VAL A 59 -3.45 8.68 -3.43
N LEU A 60 -2.54 9.57 -3.84
CA LEU A 60 -2.63 11.00 -3.51
C LEU A 60 -3.90 11.64 -4.06
N GLU A 61 -4.29 11.30 -5.29
CA GLU A 61 -5.54 11.77 -5.89
C GLU A 61 -6.76 11.27 -5.11
N GLU A 62 -6.82 9.97 -4.81
CA GLU A 62 -7.89 9.38 -3.99
C GLU A 62 -7.98 10.05 -2.61
N LEU A 63 -6.84 10.26 -1.94
CA LEU A 63 -6.81 10.91 -0.62
C LEU A 63 -7.28 12.37 -0.66
N ARG A 64 -7.00 13.10 -1.74
CA ARG A 64 -7.43 14.50 -1.92
C ARG A 64 -8.91 14.62 -2.25
N ASN A 65 -9.44 13.65 -3.00
CA ASN A 65 -10.85 13.63 -3.39
C ASN A 65 -11.77 13.08 -2.29
N ALA A 66 -11.23 12.32 -1.34
CA ALA A 66 -12.00 11.78 -0.22
C ALA A 66 -12.60 12.91 0.65
N PRO A 67 -13.89 12.82 1.05
CA PRO A 67 -14.52 13.81 1.92
C PRO A 67 -13.79 13.97 3.26
N ASP A 68 -13.47 15.20 3.63
CA ASP A 68 -12.95 15.52 4.95
C ASP A 68 -14.10 15.83 5.91
N THR A 69 -14.41 14.87 6.77
CA THR A 69 -15.51 14.95 7.76
C THR A 69 -14.98 14.89 9.20
N TYR A 70 -13.67 15.07 9.38
CA TYR A 70 -13.01 14.94 10.67
C TYR A 70 -13.09 16.23 11.50
N ALA A 71 -12.71 16.13 12.79
CA ALA A 71 -12.52 17.30 13.63
C ALA A 71 -11.37 18.18 13.10
N PRO A 72 -11.38 19.51 13.32
CA PRO A 72 -10.40 20.43 12.70
C PRO A 72 -8.93 20.02 12.86
N ASP A 73 -8.53 19.56 14.04
CA ASP A 73 -7.14 19.15 14.31
C ASP A 73 -6.75 17.88 13.52
N LEU A 74 -7.69 16.96 13.32
CA LEU A 74 -7.49 15.75 12.53
C LEU A 74 -7.47 16.07 11.03
N SER A 75 -8.32 16.98 10.57
CA SER A 75 -8.30 17.51 9.20
C SER A 75 -6.96 18.17 8.88
N ALA A 76 -6.44 19.01 9.79
CA ALA A 76 -5.13 19.63 9.65
C ALA A 76 -4.01 18.57 9.61
N SER A 77 -4.05 17.59 10.51
CA SER A 77 -3.06 16.49 10.54
C SER A 77 -3.11 15.66 9.25
N ARG A 78 -4.31 15.35 8.74
CA ARG A 78 -4.51 14.66 7.47
C ARG A 78 -3.89 15.43 6.32
N ALA A 79 -4.16 16.73 6.22
CA ALA A 79 -3.59 17.59 5.19
C ALA A 79 -2.06 17.57 5.23
N SER A 80 -1.46 17.68 6.43
CA SER A 80 -0.01 17.57 6.61
C SER A 80 0.54 16.20 6.16
N MET A 81 -0.14 15.09 6.46
CA MET A 81 0.31 13.76 6.03
C MET A 81 0.26 13.60 4.51
N ILE A 82 -0.77 14.14 3.86
CA ILE A 82 -0.89 14.13 2.40
C ILE A 82 0.24 14.94 1.77
N SER A 83 0.58 16.10 2.33
CA SER A 83 1.72 16.91 1.86
C SER A 83 3.06 16.19 2.00
N LEU A 84 3.29 15.48 3.10
CA LEU A 84 4.51 14.68 3.29
C LEU A 84 4.57 13.50 2.31
N LEU A 85 3.44 12.86 2.02
CA LEU A 85 3.39 11.80 1.03
C LEU A 85 3.70 12.32 -0.38
N GLU A 86 3.22 13.52 -0.74
CA GLU A 86 3.57 14.18 -1.99
C GLU A 86 5.07 14.50 -2.08
N GLU A 87 5.67 15.01 -1.00
CA GLU A 87 7.11 15.25 -0.92
C GLU A 87 7.88 13.94 -1.16
N TYR A 88 7.52 12.86 -0.47
CA TYR A 88 8.12 11.54 -0.67
C TYR A 88 8.05 11.07 -2.13
N VAL A 89 6.89 11.22 -2.78
CA VAL A 89 6.72 10.86 -4.19
C VAL A 89 7.63 11.69 -5.10
N SER A 90 7.81 12.97 -4.78
CA SER A 90 8.68 13.89 -5.54
C SER A 90 10.17 13.53 -5.41
N LEU A 91 10.60 13.08 -4.23
CA LEU A 91 11.96 12.59 -3.99
C LEU A 91 12.25 11.32 -4.79
N GLY A 92 11.29 10.41 -4.87
CA GLY A 92 11.39 9.21 -5.73
C GLY A 92 12.43 8.18 -5.28
N ALA A 93 12.90 8.27 -4.03
CA ALA A 93 13.86 7.34 -3.44
C ALA A 93 13.13 6.14 -2.80
N PHE A 94 12.48 5.32 -3.63
CA PHE A 94 11.71 4.16 -3.13
C PHE A 94 12.63 2.96 -2.89
N PRO A 95 12.37 2.17 -1.83
CA PRO A 95 13.24 1.07 -1.44
C PRO A 95 13.22 -0.09 -2.43
N VAL A 96 14.38 -0.73 -2.59
CA VAL A 96 14.57 -1.93 -3.41
C VAL A 96 14.86 -3.14 -2.53
N ASN A 97 14.08 -4.21 -2.70
CA ASN A 97 14.29 -5.46 -1.97
C ASN A 97 15.00 -6.48 -2.86
N GLU A 98 16.31 -6.61 -2.70
CA GLU A 98 17.12 -7.60 -3.44
C GLU A 98 17.22 -8.95 -2.71
N LYS A 99 16.71 -9.03 -1.47
CA LYS A 99 16.85 -10.22 -0.61
C LYS A 99 15.87 -11.33 -0.97
N TYR A 100 14.71 -10.99 -1.53
CA TYR A 100 13.67 -11.95 -1.87
C TYR A 100 13.40 -11.95 -3.37
N PRO A 101 13.15 -13.12 -3.98
CA PRO A 101 12.73 -13.18 -5.38
C PRO A 101 11.32 -12.61 -5.53
N GLY A 102 11.13 -11.73 -6.51
CA GLY A 102 9.85 -11.09 -6.80
C GLY A 102 9.55 -9.86 -5.95
N ARG A 103 8.36 -9.28 -6.13
CA ARG A 103 7.94 -8.08 -5.39
C ARG A 103 7.71 -8.44 -3.92
N ARG A 104 8.52 -7.89 -3.03
CA ARG A 104 8.28 -7.91 -1.59
C ARG A 104 8.61 -6.54 -0.99
N PRO A 105 7.64 -5.84 -0.37
CA PRO A 105 7.92 -4.58 0.31
C PRO A 105 9.00 -4.75 1.38
N CYS A 106 9.76 -3.69 1.61
CA CYS A 106 10.61 -3.57 2.78
C CYS A 106 10.49 -2.17 3.37
N PHE A 107 10.75 -2.05 4.67
CA PHE A 107 10.58 -0.80 5.40
C PHE A 107 11.73 0.17 5.10
N ILE A 108 12.98 -0.22 5.36
CA ILE A 108 14.19 0.43 4.85
C ILE A 108 15.02 -0.60 4.06
N ASP A 109 15.49 -0.23 2.86
CA ASP A 109 16.35 -1.11 2.07
C ASP A 109 17.83 -1.07 2.52
N ASP A 110 18.68 -1.91 1.92
CA ASP A 110 20.10 -1.98 2.28
C ASP A 110 20.90 -0.72 1.85
N TYR A 111 20.29 0.15 1.04
CA TYR A 111 20.85 1.42 0.60
C TYR A 111 20.39 2.60 1.46
N GLY A 112 19.50 2.36 2.44
CA GLY A 112 18.95 3.38 3.33
C GLY A 112 17.72 4.10 2.77
N ASN A 113 17.16 3.66 1.64
CA ASN A 113 15.90 4.21 1.15
C ASN A 113 14.75 3.68 2.02
N ILE A 114 13.89 4.58 2.45
CA ILE A 114 12.76 4.28 3.33
C ILE A 114 11.47 4.19 2.52
N CYS A 115 10.55 3.30 2.90
CA CYS A 115 9.25 3.18 2.25
C CYS A 115 8.34 4.38 2.58
N ALA A 116 7.22 4.51 1.88
CA ALA A 116 6.27 5.60 2.09
C ALA A 116 5.78 5.68 3.55
N VAL A 117 5.42 4.54 4.14
CA VAL A 117 4.97 4.48 5.55
C VAL A 117 6.09 4.89 6.48
N GLY A 118 7.30 4.37 6.27
CA GLY A 118 8.46 4.72 7.08
C GLY A 118 8.83 6.19 6.98
N TYR A 119 8.72 6.80 5.80
CA TYR A 119 8.95 8.24 5.61
C TYR A 119 7.96 9.05 6.45
N LEU A 120 6.67 8.74 6.39
CA LEU A 120 5.65 9.44 7.19
C LEU A 120 5.92 9.32 8.70
N VAL A 121 6.31 8.13 9.17
CA VAL A 121 6.71 7.92 10.57
C VAL A 121 7.96 8.73 10.92
N GLN A 122 8.99 8.71 10.07
CA GLN A 122 10.21 9.47 10.30
C GLN A 122 9.94 10.97 10.44
N GLN A 123 9.07 11.54 9.58
CA GLN A 123 8.75 12.96 9.60
C GLN A 123 7.85 13.39 10.76
N THR A 124 7.13 12.45 11.39
CA THR A 124 6.15 12.77 12.46
C THR A 124 6.56 12.32 13.85
N ALA A 125 7.25 11.19 13.95
CA ALA A 125 7.68 10.56 15.20
C ALA A 125 9.21 10.50 15.33
N GLY A 126 9.94 10.84 14.28
CA GLY A 126 11.40 10.92 14.26
C GLY A 126 12.08 9.64 13.75
N GLU A 127 13.33 9.82 13.36
CA GLU A 127 14.16 8.79 12.73
C GLU A 127 14.43 7.58 13.64
N GLN A 128 14.52 7.80 14.96
CA GLN A 128 14.69 6.70 15.92
C GLN A 128 13.51 5.72 15.88
N VAL A 129 12.27 6.24 15.86
CA VAL A 129 11.06 5.40 15.80
C VAL A 129 11.00 4.63 14.49
N ALA A 130 11.33 5.27 13.37
CA ALA A 130 11.39 4.59 12.08
C ALA A 130 12.43 3.43 12.08
N ARG A 131 13.60 3.63 12.69
CA ARG A 131 14.61 2.57 12.82
C ARG A 131 14.18 1.43 13.74
N GLU A 132 13.51 1.74 14.85
CA GLU A 132 12.99 0.72 15.77
C GLU A 132 11.96 -0.18 15.06
N ILE A 133 11.07 0.43 14.25
CA ILE A 133 10.12 -0.31 13.42
C ILE A 133 10.85 -1.15 12.36
N ASP A 134 11.84 -0.59 11.67
CA ASP A 134 12.62 -1.33 10.67
C ASP A 134 13.26 -2.58 11.30
N GLN A 135 13.90 -2.46 12.46
CA GLN A 135 14.54 -3.60 13.13
C GLN A 135 13.59 -4.75 13.43
N GLN A 136 12.31 -4.46 13.69
CA GLN A 136 11.31 -5.45 14.09
C GLN A 136 10.47 -5.96 12.91
N HIS A 137 10.23 -5.09 11.92
CA HIS A 137 9.19 -5.26 10.90
C HIS A 137 9.71 -5.02 9.48
N ARG A 138 11.03 -5.05 9.25
CA ARG A 138 11.68 -4.72 7.98
C ARG A 138 11.03 -5.33 6.74
N TYR A 139 10.59 -6.58 6.83
CA TYR A 139 10.01 -7.33 5.71
C TYR A 139 8.59 -7.82 6.00
N ASP A 140 7.97 -7.26 7.04
CA ASP A 140 6.59 -7.55 7.36
C ASP A 140 5.72 -6.97 6.26
N TYR A 141 4.79 -7.81 5.82
CA TYR A 141 3.88 -7.50 4.75
C TYR A 141 2.49 -7.81 5.26
N ILE A 142 1.62 -6.80 5.17
CA ILE A 142 0.20 -6.98 5.43
C ILE A 142 -0.39 -7.47 4.12
N ALA A 143 -0.84 -8.72 4.12
CA ALA A 143 -1.63 -9.24 3.02
C ALA A 143 -2.95 -8.45 2.96
N ASP A 144 -3.27 -8.01 1.75
CA ASP A 144 -4.47 -7.28 1.38
C ASP A 144 -5.71 -8.20 1.37
#